data_AF-A0A2W6XH43-F1
#
_entry.id   AF-A0A2W6XH43-F1
#
_cell.length_a   1.000
_cell.length_b   1.000
_cell.length_c   1.000
_cell.angle_alpha   90.00
_cell.angle_beta   90.00
_cell.angle_gamma   90.00
#
_symmetry.space_group_name_H-M   'P 1'
#
loop_
_entity.id
_entity.type
_entity.pdbx_description
1 polymer ?
#
loop_
_entity_poly.entity_id
_entity_poly.type
_entity_poly.pdbx_seq_one_letter_code
_entity_poly.pdbx_strand_id
1 'polypeptide(L)' 'MDRYLEPGTAVRRTNMGDNTWEDGVVVHCWFDPEIGAYDCYVAFFGDAIPEGKPPVKPYVLRYASTSLSGMEG' A
#
# COMPACT_ATOMS: atom_id res chain seq x y z
N MET A 1 7.69 0.48 -10.48
CA MET A 1 9.16 0.58 -10.35
C MET A 1 9.48 0.60 -8.88
N ASP A 2 10.54 -0.09 -8.44
CA ASP A 2 10.93 -0.10 -7.03
C ASP A 2 11.32 1.32 -6.58
N ARG A 3 10.79 1.75 -5.46
CA ARG A 3 11.06 3.08 -4.89
C ARG A 3 10.62 3.16 -3.44
N TYR A 4 11.24 4.08 -2.72
CA TYR A 4 10.73 4.51 -1.42
C TYR A 4 9.36 5.18 -1.59
N LEU A 5 8.40 4.81 -0.74
CA LEU A 5 7.10 5.45 -0.63
C LEU A 5 7.00 6.08 0.76
N GLU A 6 6.74 7.39 0.81
CA GLU A 6 6.65 8.11 2.06
C GLU A 6 5.43 7.64 2.88
N PRO A 7 5.53 7.56 4.22
CA PRO A 7 4.36 7.37 5.07
C PRO A 7 3.26 8.41 4.74
N GLY A 8 2.02 7.95 4.62
CA GLY A 8 0.90 8.76 4.16
C GLY A 8 0.63 8.69 2.65
N THR A 9 1.52 8.09 1.86
CA THR A 9 1.28 7.90 0.41
C THR A 9 0.07 7.00 0.18
N ALA A 10 -0.90 7.48 -0.60
CA ALA A 10 -2.03 6.69 -1.08
C ALA A 10 -1.56 5.72 -2.17
N VAL A 11 -1.96 4.45 -2.04
CA VAL A 11 -1.57 3.37 -2.93
C VAL A 11 -2.73 2.45 -3.25
N ARG A 12 -2.67 1.84 -4.43
CA ARG A 12 -3.53 0.74 -4.86
C ARG A 12 -2.71 -0.53 -5.04
N ARG A 13 -3.17 -1.63 -4.46
CA ARG A 13 -2.66 -2.99 -4.73
C ARG A 13 -3.65 -3.70 -5.63
N THR A 14 -3.22 -4.11 -6.82
CA THR A 14 -4.04 -4.92 -7.73
C THR A 14 -3.65 -6.39 -7.62
N ASN A 15 -4.64 -7.26 -7.46
CA ASN A 15 -4.48 -8.70 -7.54
C ASN A 15 -4.47 -9.14 -9.00
N MET A 16 -3.35 -9.68 -9.46
CA MET A 16 -3.19 -10.12 -10.86
C MET A 16 -4.01 -11.36 -11.21
N GLY A 17 -4.48 -12.13 -10.22
CA GLY A 17 -5.22 -13.37 -10.45
C GLY A 17 -6.68 -13.14 -10.85
N ASP A 18 -7.32 -12.10 -10.32
CA ASP A 18 -8.75 -11.83 -10.48
C ASP A 18 -9.07 -10.35 -10.79
N ASN A 19 -8.05 -9.50 -10.99
CA ASN A 19 -8.15 -8.06 -11.21
C ASN A 19 -8.89 -7.29 -10.10
N THR A 20 -9.07 -7.88 -8.92
CA THR A 20 -9.53 -7.13 -7.74
C THR A 20 -8.44 -6.17 -7.28
N TRP A 21 -8.82 -5.09 -6.62
CA TRP A 21 -7.85 -4.15 -6.05
C TRP A 21 -8.26 -3.77 -4.64
N GLU A 22 -7.28 -3.28 -3.89
CA GLU A 22 -7.51 -2.65 -2.60
C GLU A 22 -6.69 -1.36 -2.50
N ASP A 23 -7.34 -0.34 -1.94
CA ASP A 23 -6.77 0.96 -1.69
C ASP A 23 -6.30 1.07 -0.25
N GLY A 24 -5.16 1.73 -0.08
CA GLY A 24 -4.49 1.79 1.20
C GLY A 24 -3.56 2.99 1.33
N VAL A 25 -3.02 3.13 2.53
CA VAL A 25 -2.06 4.18 2.87
C VAL A 25 -0.80 3.53 3.42
N VAL A 26 0.36 3.99 2.93
CA VAL A 26 1.66 3.56 3.44
C VAL A 26 1.83 4.02 4.89
N VAL A 27 2.08 3.07 5.79
CA VAL A 27 2.34 3.34 7.22
C VAL A 27 3.84 3.49 7.46
N HIS A 28 4.64 2.62 6.83
CA HIS A 28 6.09 2.62 6.93
C HIS A 28 6.65 1.97 5.67
N CYS A 29 7.77 2.46 5.17
CA CYS A 29 8.49 1.83 4.08
C CYS A 29 9.99 1.84 4.40
N TRP A 30 10.72 0.79 4.01
CA TRP A 30 12.14 0.65 4.25
C TRP A 30 12.80 -0.14 3.12
N PHE A 31 14.09 0.11 2.90
CA PHE A 31 14.87 -0.74 2.01
C PHE A 31 15.16 -2.06 2.72
N ASP A 32 14.72 -3.17 2.15
CA ASP A 32 14.98 -4.50 2.67
C ASP A 32 16.14 -5.15 1.86
N PRO A 33 17.32 -5.32 2.48
CA PRO A 33 18.47 -5.88 1.80
C PRO A 33 18.34 -7.38 1.46
N GLU A 34 17.41 -8.11 2.10
CA GLU A 34 17.18 -9.54 1.82
C GLU A 34 16.54 -9.72 0.43
N ILE A 35 15.63 -8.83 0.06
CA ILE A 35 14.95 -8.85 -1.24
C ILE A 35 15.55 -7.84 -2.25
N GLY A 36 16.45 -6.96 -1.79
CA GLY A 36 17.07 -5.93 -2.63
C GLY A 36 16.10 -4.88 -3.16
N ALA A 37 15.02 -4.61 -2.43
CA ALA A 37 13.92 -3.73 -2.83
C ALA A 37 13.30 -3.03 -1.61
N TYR A 38 12.48 -2.01 -1.85
CA TYR A 38 11.70 -1.40 -0.78
C TYR A 38 10.49 -2.26 -0.43
N ASP A 39 10.33 -2.54 0.87
CA ASP A 39 9.12 -3.11 1.43
C ASP A 39 8.36 -2.07 2.22
N CYS A 40 7.04 -2.09 2.11
CA CYS A 40 6.18 -1.17 2.81
C CYS A 40 5.08 -1.92 3.60
N TYR A 41 4.80 -1.45 4.80
CA TYR A 41 3.56 -1.74 5.52
C TYR A 41 2.47 -0.80 5.02
N VAL A 42 1.34 -1.38 4.59
CA VAL A 42 0.19 -0.64 4.06
C VAL A 42 -1.05 -0.97 4.88
N ALA A 43 -1.76 0.07 5.32
CA ALA A 43 -3.09 -0.06 5.91
C ALA A 43 -4.14 -0.03 4.80
N PHE A 44 -4.91 -1.12 4.65
CA PHE A 44 -5.91 -1.25 3.59
C PHE A 44 -7.34 -0.96 4.08
N PHE A 45 -8.14 -0.37 3.20
CA PHE A 45 -9.51 0.10 3.49
C PHE A 45 -10.58 -0.52 2.59
N GLY A 46 -10.21 -1.44 1.70
CA GLY A 46 -11.11 -2.03 0.71
C GLY A 46 -11.03 -1.28 -0.62
N ASP A 47 -12.15 -0.90 -1.20
CA ASP A 47 -12.26 -0.32 -2.54
C ASP A 47 -11.94 1.18 -2.63
N ALA A 48 -11.89 1.88 -1.49
CA ALA A 48 -11.53 3.29 -1.39
C ALA A 48 -10.94 3.67 -0.02
N ILE A 49 -10.07 4.68 0.01
CA ILE A 49 -9.59 5.30 1.26
C ILE A 49 -10.71 6.21 1.80
N PRO A 50 -11.16 6.03 3.06
CA PRO A 50 -12.27 6.80 3.60
C PRO A 50 -11.88 8.24 3.88
N GLU A 51 -12.82 9.15 3.66
CA GLU A 51 -12.70 10.53 4.15
C GLU A 51 -12.87 10.56 5.68
N GLY A 52 -11.85 11.04 6.38
CA GLY A 52 -11.87 11.16 7.84
C GLY A 52 -11.58 9.85 8.56
N LYS A 53 -12.32 9.58 9.65
CA LYS A 53 -12.06 8.40 10.49
C LYS A 53 -12.66 7.15 9.83
N PRO A 54 -11.87 6.09 9.60
CA PRO A 54 -12.39 4.85 9.03
C PRO A 54 -13.43 4.22 9.98
N PRO A 55 -14.53 3.67 9.44
CA PRO A 55 -15.60 3.06 10.25
C PRO A 55 -15.13 1.78 10.96
N VAL A 56 -14.10 1.14 10.42
CA VAL A 56 -13.45 -0.06 10.95
C VAL A 56 -11.94 0.16 11.00
N LYS A 57 -11.26 -0.50 11.94
CA LYS A 57 -9.79 -0.45 11.99
C LYS A 57 -9.24 -1.14 10.73
N PRO A 58 -8.38 -0.48 9.94
CA PRO A 58 -7.76 -1.12 8.78
C PRO A 58 -6.83 -2.24 9.25
N TYR A 59 -6.72 -3.27 8.44
CA TYR A 59 -5.69 -4.27 8.61
C TYR A 59 -4.40 -3.81 7.89
N VAL A 60 -3.25 -4.29 8.35
CA VAL A 60 -1.93 -3.89 7.82
C VAL A 60 -1.22 -5.10 7.26
N LEU A 61 -0.75 -5.00 6.02
CA LEU A 61 0.04 -6.04 5.34
C LEU A 61 1.37 -5.47 4.82
N ARG A 62 2.35 -6.35 4.62
CA ARG A 62 3.65 -6.05 4.02
C ARG A 62 3.61 -6.36 2.53
N TYR A 63 4.02 -5.41 1.71
CA TYR A 63 4.18 -5.58 0.26
C TYR A 63 5.46 -4.91 -0.23
N ALA A 64 6.08 -5.52 -1.23
CA ALA A 64 7.13 -4.88 -2.01
C ALA A 64 6.54 -3.64 -2.70
N SER A 65 7.30 -2.54 -2.73
CA SER A 65 6.89 -1.27 -3.33
C SER A 65 6.48 -1.43 -4.81
N THR A 66 7.07 -2.42 -5.49
CA THR A 66 6.77 -2.79 -6.88
C THR A 66 5.38 -3.35 -7.09
N SER A 67 4.73 -3.85 -6.03
CA SER A 67 3.34 -4.35 -6.05
C SER A 67 2.31 -3.25 -5.75
N LEU A 68 2.77 -2.01 -5.53
CA LEU A 68 1.95 -0.88 -5.15
C LEU A 68 1.99 0.20 -6.25
N SER A 69 0.81 0.62 -6.69
CA SER A 69 0.66 1.75 -7.60
C SER A 69 0.34 2.99 -6.78
N GLY A 70 1.12 4.07 -6.93
CA GLY A 70 0.77 5.35 -6.30
C GLY A 70 -0.54 5.89 -6.87
N MET A 71 -1.43 6.33 -6.00
CA MET A 71 -2.65 7.03 -6.39
C MET A 71 -2.37 8.53 -6.30
N GLU A 72 -2.49 9.24 -7.42
CA GLU A 72 -2.52 10.71 -7.35
C GLU A 72 -3.85 11.13 -6.70
N GLY A 73 -3.77 12.09 -5.79
CA GLY A 73 -4.93 12.69 -5.13
C GLY A 73 -5.63 13.73 -5.98
#